data_AF-A0A2W6Y9F7-F1
#
_entry.id   AF-A0A2W6Y9F7-F1
#
_cell.length_a   1.000
_cell.length_b   1.000
_cell.length_c   1.000
_cell.angle_alpha   90.00
_cell.angle_beta   90.00
_cell.angle_gamma   90.00
#
_symmetry.space_group_name_H-M   'P 1'
#
loop_
_entity.id
_entity.type
_entity.pdbx_description
1 polymer ?
#
loop_
_entity_poly.entity_id
_entity_poly.type
_entity_poly.pdbx_seq_one_letter_code
_entity_poly.pdbx_strand_id
1 'polypeptide(L)'
;MSDLDPRLARKAERLGRDGLFGKALGEKLGVTTAEANSLLAAGRALAKIDAAALTDSEIQLIRILASLRRAAIARGETRSVETRAVSRLLGKAPGWCAATARKRLFVERYDRLKDRTERGLGFVHISGNGFVWLTAAGWALAHALDERDA
;
A
#
# COMPACT_ATOMS: atom_id res chain seq x y z
N MET A 1 27.19 -14.21 11.96
CA MET A 1 25.90 -13.50 12.19
C MET A 1 24.82 -14.50 11.86
N SER A 2 24.04 -14.96 12.84
CA SER A 2 22.92 -15.86 12.56
C SER A 2 21.91 -15.12 11.68
N ASP A 3 21.47 -15.77 10.60
CA ASP A 3 20.38 -15.25 9.78
C ASP A 3 19.13 -15.10 10.66
N LEU A 4 18.75 -13.85 10.94
CA LEU A 4 17.56 -13.52 11.70
C LEU A 4 16.32 -13.95 10.91
N ASP A 5 15.62 -15.00 11.37
CA ASP A 5 14.39 -15.49 10.75
C ASP A 5 13.28 -14.41 10.77
N PRO A 6 12.84 -13.90 9.59
CA PRO A 6 11.81 -12.87 9.51
C PRO A 6 10.45 -13.30 10.09
N ARG A 7 10.13 -14.60 10.08
CA ARG A 7 8.88 -15.12 10.67
C ARG A 7 8.93 -15.02 12.19
N LEU A 8 10.07 -15.40 12.77
CA LEU A 8 10.30 -15.33 14.21
C LEU A 8 10.35 -13.87 14.69
N ALA A 9 10.95 -12.97 13.91
CA ALA A 9 10.96 -11.53 14.18
C ALA A 9 9.55 -10.92 14.17
N ARG A 10 8.69 -11.27 13.19
CA ARG A 10 7.28 -10.84 13.17
C ARG A 10 6.48 -11.38 14.35
N LYS A 11 6.76 -12.62 14.79
CA LYS A 11 6.14 -13.20 15.99
C LYS A 11 6.58 -12.47 17.26
N ALA A 12 7.87 -12.13 17.37
CA ALA A 12 8.41 -11.35 18.47
C ALA A 12 7.76 -9.96 18.57
N GLU A 13 7.57 -9.28 17.43
CA GLU A 13 6.90 -7.97 17.38
C GLU A 13 5.46 -8.03 17.89
N ARG A 14 4.69 -9.04 17.47
CA ARG A 14 3.31 -9.25 17.93
C ARG A 14 3.25 -9.43 19.45
N LEU A 15 4.07 -10.33 19.99
CA LEU A 15 4.14 -10.55 21.44
C LEU A 15 4.60 -9.30 22.20
N GLY A 16 5.49 -8.50 21.59
CA GLY A 16 5.91 -7.22 22.13
C GLY A 16 4.80 -6.17 22.18
N ARG A 17 3.86 -6.17 21.22
CA ARG A 17 2.65 -5.33 21.30
C ARG A 17 1.73 -5.74 22.46
N ASP A 18 1.70 -7.03 22.76
CA ASP A 18 0.93 -7.59 23.87
C ASP A 18 1.63 -7.41 25.24
N GLY A 19 2.78 -6.70 25.28
CA GLY A 19 3.47 -6.33 26.51
C GLY A 19 4.60 -7.28 26.94
N LEU A 20 4.97 -8.28 26.14
CA LEU A 20 6.07 -9.21 26.45
C LEU A 20 7.43 -8.64 26.03
N PHE A 21 8.38 -8.58 26.96
CA PHE A 21 9.73 -8.06 26.71
C PHE A 21 10.81 -8.88 27.42
N GLY A 22 12.07 -8.72 26.99
CA GLY A 22 13.24 -9.28 27.65
C GLY A 22 13.14 -10.79 27.86
N LYS A 23 13.34 -11.24 29.11
CA LYS A 23 13.40 -12.66 29.47
C LYS A 23 12.09 -13.40 29.15
N ALA A 24 10.94 -12.80 29.46
CA ALA A 24 9.63 -13.40 29.21
C ALA A 24 9.37 -13.61 27.71
N LEU A 25 9.87 -12.70 26.86
CA LEU A 25 9.80 -12.85 25.40
C LEU A 25 10.71 -13.98 24.91
N GLY A 26 11.94 -14.09 25.45
CA GLY A 26 12.88 -15.17 25.14
C GLY A 26 12.33 -16.55 25.50
N GLU A 27 11.74 -16.70 26.68
CA GLU A 27 11.10 -17.95 27.12
C GLU A 27 9.95 -18.36 26.19
N LYS A 28 9.14 -17.40 25.73
CA LYS A 28 8.02 -17.67 24.81
C LYS A 28 8.46 -18.05 23.40
N LEU A 29 9.61 -17.54 22.97
CA LEU A 29 10.19 -17.77 21.64
C LEU A 29 11.19 -18.93 21.63
N GLY A 30 11.59 -19.46 22.78
CA GLY A 30 12.59 -20.52 22.91
C GLY A 30 14.02 -20.05 22.59
N VAL A 31 14.32 -18.78 22.83
CA VAL A 31 15.62 -18.15 22.50
C VAL A 31 16.19 -17.39 23.69
N THR A 32 17.46 -17.00 23.61
CA THR A 32 18.07 -16.18 24.67
C THR A 32 17.43 -14.79 24.75
N THR A 33 17.58 -14.11 25.90
CA THR A 33 17.06 -12.74 26.06
C THR A 33 17.69 -11.76 25.06
N ALA A 34 18.97 -11.93 24.73
CA ALA A 34 19.67 -11.08 23.75
C ALA A 34 19.12 -11.27 22.33
N GLU A 35 18.86 -12.53 21.94
CA GLU A 35 18.23 -12.84 20.65
C GLU A 35 16.79 -12.34 20.59
N ALA A 36 16.00 -12.50 21.66
CA ALA A 36 14.63 -12.01 21.73
C ALA A 36 14.54 -10.49 21.52
N ASN A 37 15.44 -9.71 22.14
CA ASN A 37 15.52 -8.27 21.94
C ASN A 37 15.90 -7.90 20.50
N SER A 38 16.84 -8.64 19.90
CA SER A 38 17.26 -8.45 18.50
C SER A 38 16.12 -8.77 17.53
N LEU A 39 15.39 -9.86 17.76
CA LEU A 39 14.20 -10.27 17.00
C LEU A 39 13.06 -9.27 17.13
N LEU A 40 12.84 -8.72 18.32
CA LEU A 40 11.84 -7.67 18.54
C LEU A 40 12.20 -6.39 17.79
N ALA A 41 13.47 -5.97 17.80
CA ALA A 41 13.94 -4.82 17.06
C ALA A 41 13.80 -5.02 15.54
N ALA A 42 14.23 -6.18 15.02
CA ALA A 42 14.04 -6.56 13.63
C ALA A 42 12.56 -6.64 13.25
N GLY A 43 11.73 -7.22 14.11
CA GLY A 43 10.28 -7.31 13.93
C GLY A 43 9.61 -5.95 13.86
N ARG A 44 10.00 -4.99 14.71
CA ARG A 44 9.54 -3.60 14.63
C ARG A 44 9.94 -2.91 13.33
N ALA A 45 11.16 -3.18 12.83
CA ALA A 45 11.59 -2.66 11.54
C ALA A 45 10.77 -3.26 10.39
N LEU A 46 10.56 -4.58 10.40
CA LEU A 46 9.70 -5.26 9.43
C LEU A 46 8.25 -4.76 9.49
N ALA A 47 7.70 -4.53 10.68
CA ALA A 47 6.34 -4.00 10.83
C ALA A 47 6.20 -2.59 10.24
N LYS A 48 7.24 -1.75 10.30
CA LYS A 48 7.25 -0.44 9.61
C LYS A 48 7.25 -0.60 8.09
N ILE A 49 7.99 -1.57 7.56
CA ILE A 49 8.02 -1.89 6.13
C ILE A 49 6.66 -2.44 5.68
N ASP A 50 6.11 -3.40 6.43
CA ASP A 50 4.81 -4.01 6.16
C ASP A 50 3.69 -2.94 6.22
N ALA A 51 3.76 -1.97 7.14
CA ALA A 51 2.82 -0.84 7.20
C ALA A 51 2.96 0.17 6.03
N ALA A 52 4.13 0.19 5.39
CA ALA A 52 4.39 0.98 4.19
C ALA A 52 3.95 0.25 2.91
N ALA A 53 3.63 -1.05 2.97
CA ALA A 53 3.16 -1.81 1.83
C ALA A 53 1.81 -1.29 1.32
N LEU A 54 1.61 -1.42 0.01
CA LEU A 54 0.31 -1.19 -0.62
C LEU A 54 -0.66 -2.30 -0.25
N THR A 55 -1.89 -1.93 0.04
CA THR A 55 -2.99 -2.86 0.25
C THR A 55 -3.44 -3.50 -1.06
N ASP A 56 -4.09 -4.66 -1.00
CA ASP A 56 -4.64 -5.34 -2.18
C ASP A 56 -5.61 -4.46 -2.98
N SER A 57 -6.39 -3.62 -2.28
CA SER A 57 -7.29 -2.65 -2.92
C SER A 57 -6.54 -1.57 -3.68
N GLU A 58 -5.41 -1.10 -3.16
CA GLU A 58 -4.56 -0.11 -3.82
C GLU A 58 -3.87 -0.72 -5.04
N ILE A 59 -3.33 -1.93 -4.91
CA ILE A 59 -2.74 -2.68 -6.02
C ILE A 59 -3.79 -2.94 -7.11
N GLN A 60 -4.98 -3.43 -6.73
CA GLN A 60 -6.09 -3.68 -7.65
C GLN A 60 -6.48 -2.40 -8.40
N LEU A 61 -6.56 -1.27 -7.70
CA LEU A 61 -6.88 0.01 -8.33
C LEU A 61 -5.81 0.42 -9.36
N ILE A 62 -4.53 0.30 -9.04
CA ILE A 62 -3.44 0.65 -9.96
C ILE A 62 -3.51 -0.25 -11.22
N ARG A 63 -3.67 -1.57 -11.02
CA ARG A 63 -3.78 -2.54 -12.12
C ARG A 63 -4.96 -2.25 -13.04
N ILE A 64 -6.15 -1.98 -12.48
CA ILE A 64 -7.32 -1.72 -13.31
C ILE A 64 -7.17 -0.41 -14.09
N LEU A 65 -6.59 0.64 -13.49
CA LEU A 65 -6.35 1.90 -14.19
C LEU A 65 -5.35 1.73 -15.34
N ALA A 66 -4.28 0.96 -15.14
CA ALA A 66 -3.33 0.63 -16.19
C ALA A 66 -4.00 -0.16 -17.33
N SER A 67 -4.74 -1.21 -16.99
CA SER A 67 -5.47 -2.05 -17.96
C SER A 67 -6.48 -1.24 -18.78
N LEU A 68 -7.32 -0.44 -18.12
CA LEU A 68 -8.30 0.40 -18.80
C LEU A 68 -7.65 1.43 -19.72
N ARG A 69 -6.53 2.02 -19.31
CA ARG A 69 -5.81 2.97 -20.15
C ARG A 69 -5.14 2.31 -21.35
N ARG A 70 -4.52 1.13 -21.18
CA ARG A 70 -3.97 0.35 -22.31
C ARG A 70 -5.07 0.00 -23.31
N ALA A 71 -6.22 -0.45 -22.84
CA ALA A 71 -7.37 -0.77 -23.69
C ALA A 71 -7.95 0.46 -24.40
N ALA A 72 -8.03 1.61 -23.73
CA ALA A 72 -8.46 2.87 -24.34
C ALA A 72 -7.50 3.33 -25.45
N ILE A 73 -6.19 3.30 -25.19
CA ILE A 73 -5.16 3.65 -26.18
C ILE A 73 -5.24 2.73 -27.41
N ALA A 74 -5.45 1.43 -27.21
CA ALA A 74 -5.62 0.47 -28.30
C ALA A 74 -6.83 0.79 -29.22
N ARG A 75 -7.83 1.52 -28.71
CA ARG A 75 -8.98 2.02 -29.48
C ARG A 75 -8.83 3.46 -29.98
N GLY A 76 -7.69 4.10 -29.75
CA GLY A 76 -7.46 5.51 -30.08
C GLY A 76 -8.11 6.50 -29.10
N GLU A 77 -8.58 6.03 -27.94
CA GLU A 77 -9.19 6.88 -26.92
C GLU A 77 -8.13 7.50 -26.00
N THR A 78 -8.16 8.83 -25.86
CA THR A 78 -7.21 9.58 -25.02
C THR A 78 -7.79 10.07 -23.71
N ARG A 79 -9.10 9.89 -23.48
CA ARG A 79 -9.78 10.32 -22.26
C ARG A 79 -9.42 9.42 -21.07
N SER A 80 -9.32 10.02 -19.89
CA SER A 80 -9.20 9.28 -18.63
C SER A 80 -10.53 8.64 -18.25
N VAL A 81 -10.51 7.66 -17.35
CA VAL A 81 -11.73 6.99 -16.88
C VAL A 81 -12.35 7.73 -15.68
N GLU A 82 -13.67 7.66 -15.54
CA GLU A 82 -14.35 8.17 -14.35
C GLU A 82 -14.25 7.20 -13.17
N THR A 83 -14.01 7.74 -11.97
CA THR A 83 -13.96 6.96 -10.71
C THR A 83 -15.21 6.11 -10.46
N ARG A 84 -16.39 6.60 -10.85
CA ARG A 84 -17.65 5.86 -10.75
C ARG A 84 -17.70 4.67 -11.70
N ALA A 85 -17.19 4.83 -12.93
CA ALA A 85 -17.11 3.76 -13.92
C ALA A 85 -16.14 2.66 -13.46
N VAL A 86 -14.97 3.03 -12.92
CA VAL A 86 -14.02 2.07 -12.33
C VAL A 86 -14.66 1.28 -11.20
N SER A 87 -15.36 1.96 -10.28
CA SER A 87 -16.01 1.31 -9.15
C SER A 87 -17.08 0.31 -9.61
N ARG A 88 -17.90 0.70 -10.61
CA ARG A 88 -18.92 -0.16 -11.20
C ARG A 88 -18.30 -1.40 -11.88
N LEU A 89 -17.24 -1.21 -12.65
CA LEU A 89 -16.57 -2.29 -13.37
C LEU A 89 -15.99 -3.35 -12.42
N LEU A 90 -15.54 -2.93 -11.24
CA LEU A 90 -15.03 -3.83 -10.20
C LEU A 90 -16.13 -4.39 -9.26
N GLY A 91 -17.41 -4.09 -9.51
CA GLY A 91 -18.51 -4.49 -8.62
C GLY A 91 -18.42 -3.87 -7.22
N LYS A 92 -17.78 -2.71 -7.09
CA LYS A 92 -17.57 -2.00 -5.81
C LYS A 92 -18.58 -0.87 -5.63
N ALA A 93 -18.71 -0.39 -4.39
CA ALA A 93 -19.56 0.75 -4.07
C ALA A 93 -19.17 2.00 -4.90
N PRO A 94 -20.12 2.90 -5.26
CA PRO A 94 -19.89 4.02 -6.19
C PRO A 94 -18.75 4.99 -5.84
N GLY A 95 -18.35 5.06 -4.58
CA GLY A 95 -17.24 5.89 -4.11
C GLY A 95 -15.92 5.16 -3.89
N TRP A 96 -15.86 3.84 -4.12
CA TRP A 96 -14.71 3.02 -3.76
C TRP A 96 -13.42 3.48 -4.44
N CYS A 97 -13.44 3.71 -5.76
CA CYS A 97 -12.24 4.15 -6.48
C CYS A 97 -11.70 5.48 -5.94
N ALA A 98 -12.59 6.46 -5.74
CA ALA A 98 -12.21 7.77 -5.21
C ALA A 98 -11.70 7.67 -3.77
N ALA A 99 -12.35 6.87 -2.93
CA ALA A 99 -11.95 6.64 -1.55
C ALA A 99 -10.57 5.96 -1.48
N THR A 100 -10.36 4.88 -2.23
CA THR A 100 -9.08 4.13 -2.26
C THR A 100 -7.94 5.03 -2.74
N ALA A 101 -8.12 5.77 -3.82
CA ALA A 101 -7.10 6.70 -4.30
C ALA A 101 -6.80 7.83 -3.29
N ARG A 102 -7.84 8.39 -2.64
CA ARG A 102 -7.69 9.47 -1.65
C ARG A 102 -7.13 9.04 -0.30
N LYS A 103 -7.01 7.73 -0.01
CA LYS A 103 -6.39 7.25 1.23
C LYS A 103 -4.89 7.56 1.23
N ARG A 104 -4.17 7.09 0.21
CA ARG A 104 -2.69 7.18 0.17
C ARG A 104 -2.12 7.38 -1.23
N LEU A 105 -2.86 7.06 -2.31
CA LEU A 105 -2.29 7.04 -3.66
C LEU A 105 -2.25 8.41 -4.35
N PHE A 106 -2.97 9.38 -3.83
CA PHE A 106 -3.11 10.71 -4.43
C PHE A 106 -1.78 11.47 -4.54
N VAL A 107 -1.66 12.33 -5.56
CA VAL A 107 -0.55 13.28 -5.70
C VAL A 107 -0.60 14.32 -4.61
N GLU A 108 -1.71 15.05 -4.59
CA GLU A 108 -1.90 16.19 -3.73
C GLU A 108 -3.38 16.35 -3.45
N ARG A 109 -3.72 16.73 -2.21
CA ARG A 109 -5.08 17.16 -1.85
C ARG A 109 -5.02 18.27 -0.83
N TYR A 110 -5.97 19.18 -0.89
CA TYR A 110 -6.18 20.14 0.19
C TYR A 110 -6.99 19.50 1.32
N ASP A 111 -6.44 19.46 2.53
CA ASP A 111 -7.16 19.06 3.74
C ASP A 111 -7.74 20.31 4.41
N ARG A 112 -9.06 20.48 4.29
CA ARG A 112 -9.80 21.61 4.88
C ARG A 112 -9.78 21.62 6.41
N LEU A 113 -9.62 20.47 7.07
CA LEU A 113 -9.60 20.40 8.53
C LEU A 113 -8.27 20.87 9.11
N LYS A 114 -7.19 20.68 8.35
CA LYS A 114 -5.83 21.04 8.75
C LYS A 114 -5.30 22.30 8.07
N ASP A 115 -6.13 22.92 7.24
CA ASP A 115 -5.83 24.08 6.42
C ASP A 115 -4.49 23.97 5.68
N ARG A 116 -4.21 22.79 5.12
CA ARG A 116 -2.94 22.52 4.45
C ARG A 116 -3.08 21.53 3.31
N THR A 117 -2.13 21.62 2.39
CA THR A 117 -1.91 20.60 1.37
C THR A 117 -1.29 19.35 1.99
N GLU A 118 -1.91 18.20 1.75
CA GLU A 118 -1.34 16.89 2.02
C GLU A 118 -0.84 16.25 0.71
N ARG A 119 0.26 15.49 0.82
CA ARG A 119 0.81 14.68 -0.28
C ARG A 119 0.63 13.21 0.05
N GLY A 120 0.15 12.45 -0.93
CA GLY A 120 0.15 11.00 -0.87
C GLY A 120 1.41 10.43 -1.54
N LEU A 121 1.36 9.16 -1.90
CA LEU A 121 2.41 8.45 -2.63
C LEU A 121 2.52 8.91 -4.10
N GLY A 122 1.54 9.67 -4.60
CA GLY A 122 1.60 10.28 -5.91
C GLY A 122 1.51 9.33 -7.10
N PHE A 123 0.87 8.16 -6.92
CA PHE A 123 0.65 7.19 -7.98
C PHE A 123 -0.60 7.47 -8.82
N VAL A 124 -1.60 8.12 -8.23
CA VAL A 124 -2.90 8.35 -8.85
C VAL A 124 -3.25 9.83 -8.75
N HIS A 125 -3.79 10.40 -9.83
CA HIS A 125 -4.40 11.72 -9.83
C HIS A 125 -5.92 11.59 -10.00
N ILE A 126 -6.68 12.35 -9.22
CA ILE A 126 -8.13 12.48 -9.35
C ILE A 126 -8.46 13.94 -9.62
N SER A 127 -9.09 14.23 -10.75
CA SER A 127 -9.55 15.57 -11.08
C SER A 127 -10.82 15.94 -10.31
N GLY A 128 -11.10 17.25 -10.21
CA GLY A 128 -12.31 17.76 -9.54
C GLY A 128 -13.62 17.28 -10.17
N ASN A 129 -13.62 16.98 -11.47
CA ASN A 129 -14.78 16.43 -12.20
C ASN A 129 -14.86 14.88 -12.15
N GLY A 130 -14.06 14.21 -11.33
CA GLY A 130 -14.20 12.79 -11.03
C GLY A 130 -13.49 11.83 -11.98
N PHE A 131 -12.61 12.34 -12.86
CA PHE A 131 -11.72 11.52 -13.68
C PHE A 131 -10.48 11.10 -12.89
N VAL A 132 -9.93 9.95 -13.24
CA VAL A 132 -8.79 9.36 -12.55
C VAL A 132 -7.80 8.75 -13.53
N TRP A 133 -6.51 8.93 -13.25
CA TRP A 133 -5.42 8.37 -14.05
C TRP A 133 -4.18 8.09 -13.21
N LEU A 134 -3.30 7.24 -13.74
CA LEU A 134 -1.97 7.01 -13.17
C LEU A 134 -1.03 8.16 -13.54
N THR A 135 -0.22 8.59 -12.57
CA THR A 135 0.91 9.48 -12.83
C THR A 135 2.07 8.72 -13.45
N ALA A 136 3.17 9.40 -13.81
CA ALA A 136 4.40 8.74 -14.24
C ALA A 136 4.90 7.70 -13.20
N ALA A 137 4.86 8.04 -11.91
CA ALA A 137 5.21 7.11 -10.84
C ALA A 137 4.22 5.94 -10.73
N GLY A 138 2.92 6.20 -10.91
CA GLY A 138 1.89 5.15 -10.93
C GLY A 138 2.05 4.18 -12.10
N TRP A 139 2.46 4.68 -13.27
CA TRP A 139 2.78 3.84 -14.43
C TRP A 139 4.01 2.97 -14.18
N ALA A 140 5.10 3.55 -13.66
CA ALA A 140 6.30 2.78 -13.32
C ALA A 140 5.98 1.64 -12.34
N LEU A 141 5.18 1.92 -11.32
CA LEU A 141 4.72 0.91 -10.37
C LEU A 141 3.83 -0.16 -11.03
N ALA A 142 2.89 0.24 -11.90
CA ALA A 142 2.03 -0.71 -12.61
C ALA A 142 2.86 -1.68 -13.46
N HIS A 143 3.91 -1.20 -14.14
CA HIS A 143 4.83 -2.05 -14.89
C HIS A 143 5.59 -3.03 -13.99
N ALA A 144 6.16 -2.56 -12.88
CA ALA A 144 6.86 -3.42 -11.93
C ALA A 144 5.94 -4.49 -11.30
N LEU A 145 4.66 -4.18 -11.09
CA LEU A 145 3.66 -5.12 -10.58
C LEU A 145 3.25 -6.18 -11.60
N ASP A 146 3.32 -5.88 -12.90
CA ASP A 146 3.03 -6.82 -13.97
C ASP A 146 4.24 -7.76 -14.20
N GLU A 147 5.48 -7.23 -14.14
CA GLU A 147 6.72 -8.02 -14.27
C GLU A 147 6.91 -9.04 -13.15
N ARG A 148 6.49 -8.71 -11.93
CA ARG A 148 6.54 -9.65 -10.79
C ARG A 148 5.63 -10.86 -10.95
N ASP A 149 4.52 -10.70 -11.67
CA ASP A 149 3.49 -11.73 -11.86
C ASP A 149 3.69 -12.53 -13.16
N ALA A 150 4.70 -12.19 -13.98
CA ALA A 150 5.07 -12.88 -15.22
C ALA A 150 6.10 -13.99 -14.98
#